data_AF-A0A182XV53-F1
#
_entry.id   AF-A0A182XV53-F1
#
_cell.length_a   1.000
_cell.length_b   1.000
_cell.length_c   1.000
_cell.angle_alpha   90.00
_cell.angle_beta   90.00
_cell.angle_gamma   90.00
#
_symmetry.space_group_name_H-M   'P 1'
#
loop_
_entity.id
_entity.type
_entity.pdbx_description
1 polymer ?
#
loop_
_entity_poly.entity_id
_entity_poly.type
_entity_poly.pdbx_seq_one_letter_code
_entity_poly.pdbx_strand_id
1 'polypeptide(L)'
;MKTFASYALCVLLAAVSVTAQLSMRELTQITEDFRVRFDELYDDKDGFLDLTRVLTRAELKGLNEATLENLANARNDIDDLLTETRENIAAAILEPNANEACLLALVDTVIAEGRRAGEGMSACAADKITIKEGLGDEFRALTNTLQRIATAASEYTLYTFAIHNSFTDPEDHVEWLEENYENQVTFWDNVARPEAQEDLDNLEINRPALVEENRVCLAAVVTSLNTAMNSVRQQINSC
;
A
#
# COMPACT_ATOMS: atom_id res chain seq x y z
N MET A 1 67.21 -7.13 -58.36
CA MET A 1 66.89 -5.83 -59.00
C MET A 1 65.39 -5.63 -58.80
N LYS A 2 64.92 -4.79 -57.84
CA LYS A 2 64.60 -3.34 -57.98
C LYS A 2 63.91 -3.05 -59.32
N THR A 3 62.65 -2.64 -59.36
CA THR A 3 62.20 -1.27 -59.02
C THR A 3 60.82 -1.15 -58.36
N PHE A 4 60.69 -0.10 -57.56
CA PHE A 4 59.56 0.36 -56.75
C PHE A 4 58.66 1.37 -57.50
N ALA A 5 57.37 1.31 -57.15
CA ALA A 5 56.44 2.39 -56.80
C ALA A 5 55.94 3.48 -57.79
N SER A 6 54.60 3.60 -57.72
CA SER A 6 53.79 4.82 -57.56
C SER A 6 53.11 5.40 -58.80
N TYR A 7 51.77 5.44 -58.76
CA TYR A 7 50.84 6.58 -58.95
C TYR A 7 49.42 5.95 -58.90
N ALA A 8 48.73 5.87 -57.77
CA ALA A 8 47.96 6.96 -57.16
C ALA A 8 47.25 7.83 -58.21
N LEU A 9 46.03 7.45 -58.60
CA LEU A 9 44.84 8.31 -58.81
C LEU A 9 43.82 7.55 -59.66
N CYS A 10 42.82 6.98 -59.01
CA CYS A 10 41.42 6.98 -59.45
C CYS A 10 40.58 6.53 -58.24
N VAL A 11 40.67 7.33 -57.19
CA VAL A 11 39.56 7.56 -56.28
C VAL A 11 38.46 8.24 -57.11
N LEU A 12 37.19 8.03 -56.74
CA LEU A 12 35.95 8.72 -57.19
C LEU A 12 35.39 8.09 -58.49
N LEU A 13 34.25 7.41 -58.55
CA LEU A 13 32.98 7.56 -57.84
C LEU A 13 32.19 6.25 -57.96
N ALA A 14 31.88 5.60 -56.84
CA ALA A 14 30.68 4.78 -56.65
C ALA A 14 30.59 4.19 -55.22
N ALA A 15 31.16 4.87 -54.22
CA ALA A 15 30.58 4.80 -52.89
C ALA A 15 29.40 5.76 -52.92
N VAL A 16 28.28 5.30 -53.48
CA VAL A 16 26.99 5.93 -53.29
C VAL A 16 26.56 5.56 -51.87
N SER A 17 27.25 6.14 -50.88
CA SER A 17 26.72 6.30 -49.53
C SER A 17 25.66 7.38 -49.63
N VAL A 18 24.50 7.03 -50.18
CA VAL A 18 23.27 7.73 -49.80
C VAL A 18 23.00 7.26 -48.39
N THR A 19 23.57 7.94 -47.40
CA THR A 19 22.87 8.11 -46.14
C THR A 19 21.56 8.78 -46.54
N ALA A 20 20.49 7.99 -46.63
CA ALA A 20 19.17 8.49 -46.99
C ALA A 20 18.75 9.39 -45.84
N GLN A 21 19.10 10.68 -45.95
CA GLN A 21 18.84 11.67 -44.94
C GLN A 21 17.33 11.69 -44.69
N LEU A 22 16.91 11.29 -43.49
CA LEU A 22 15.50 11.19 -43.12
C LEU A 22 14.80 12.52 -43.45
N SER A 23 13.75 12.47 -44.27
CA SER A 23 13.05 13.70 -44.61
C SER A 23 12.25 14.20 -43.41
N MET A 24 12.05 15.52 -43.31
CA MET A 24 11.22 16.11 -42.24
C MET A 24 9.78 15.56 -42.24
N ARG A 25 9.28 15.11 -43.40
CA ARG A 25 7.98 14.45 -43.50
C ARG A 25 8.00 13.07 -42.85
N GLU A 26 9.04 12.27 -43.10
CA GLU A 26 9.23 10.96 -42.45
C GLU A 26 9.44 11.12 -40.95
N LEU A 27 10.24 12.10 -40.51
CA LEU A 27 10.41 12.41 -39.09
C LEU A 27 9.09 12.75 -38.41
N THR A 28 8.26 13.57 -39.07
CA THR A 28 6.94 13.95 -38.54
C THR A 28 6.02 12.73 -38.39
N GLN A 29 6.05 11.80 -39.36
CA GLN A 29 5.26 10.57 -39.28
C GLN A 29 5.75 9.66 -38.14
N ILE A 30 7.06 9.44 -38.04
CA ILE A 30 7.65 8.61 -36.97
C ILE A 30 7.35 9.22 -35.59
N THR A 31 7.50 10.54 -35.45
CA THR A 31 7.17 11.24 -34.21
C THR A 31 5.70 11.05 -33.83
N GLU A 32 4.78 11.17 -34.80
CA GLU A 32 3.35 10.97 -34.55
C GLU A 32 3.04 9.53 -34.16
N ASP A 33 3.69 8.54 -34.79
CA ASP A 33 3.57 7.13 -34.42
C ASP A 33 4.06 6.91 -32.98
N PHE A 34 5.19 7.51 -32.59
CA PHE A 34 5.67 7.46 -31.20
C PHE A 34 4.76 8.20 -30.24
N ARG A 35 4.16 9.32 -30.64
CA ARG A 35 3.19 10.06 -29.80
C ARG A 35 2.03 9.15 -29.41
N VAL A 36 1.45 8.45 -30.39
CA VAL A 36 0.38 7.48 -30.13
C VAL A 36 0.85 6.37 -29.19
N ARG A 37 2.04 5.79 -29.42
CA ARG A 37 2.57 4.72 -28.56
C ARG A 37 2.82 5.18 -27.12
N PHE A 38 3.34 6.40 -26.93
CA PHE A 38 3.56 6.98 -25.61
C PHE A 38 2.23 7.32 -24.91
N ASP A 39 1.21 7.76 -25.65
CA ASP A 39 -0.15 7.94 -25.11
C ASP A 39 -0.76 6.60 -24.67
N GLU A 40 -0.63 5.54 -25.48
CA GLU A 40 -1.11 4.20 -25.11
C GLU A 40 -0.38 3.66 -23.86
N LEU A 41 0.93 3.89 -23.76
CA LEU A 41 1.72 3.54 -22.58
C LEU A 41 1.31 4.37 -21.35
N TYR A 42 0.98 5.64 -21.55
CA TYR A 42 0.42 6.49 -20.49
C TYR A 42 -0.92 5.92 -20.00
N ASP A 43 -1.83 5.58 -20.92
CA ASP A 43 -3.17 5.07 -20.58
C ASP A 43 -3.09 3.74 -19.82
N ASP A 44 -2.17 2.83 -20.18
CA ASP A 44 -1.93 1.59 -19.42
C ASP A 44 -1.43 1.89 -18.00
N LYS A 45 -0.46 2.79 -17.88
CA LYS A 45 0.11 3.20 -16.58
C LYS A 45 -0.94 3.88 -15.68
N ASP A 46 -1.76 4.76 -16.25
CA ASP A 46 -2.81 5.48 -15.54
C ASP A 46 -3.95 4.54 -15.11
N GLY A 47 -4.33 3.61 -15.98
CA GLY A 47 -5.31 2.57 -15.65
C GLY A 47 -4.86 1.67 -14.50
N PHE A 48 -3.59 1.24 -14.49
CA PHE A 48 -3.02 0.48 -13.37
C PHE A 48 -2.96 1.31 -12.08
N LEU A 49 -2.58 2.58 -12.17
CA LEU A 49 -2.52 3.48 -11.04
C LEU A 49 -3.90 3.69 -10.38
N ASP A 50 -4.93 3.85 -11.19
CA ASP A 50 -6.30 3.99 -10.69
C ASP A 50 -6.80 2.72 -10.02
N LEU A 51 -6.49 1.55 -10.60
CA LEU A 51 -6.77 0.27 -9.95
C LEU A 51 -6.06 0.16 -8.59
N THR A 52 -4.76 0.48 -8.54
CA THR A 52 -3.94 0.48 -7.33
C THR A 52 -4.55 1.34 -6.23
N ARG A 53 -4.99 2.56 -6.58
CA ARG A 53 -5.65 3.50 -5.63
C ARG A 53 -6.96 2.92 -5.08
N VAL A 54 -7.78 2.34 -5.95
CA VAL A 54 -9.07 1.76 -5.56
C VAL A 54 -8.88 0.56 -4.64
N LEU A 55 -8.01 -0.38 -5.01
CA LEU A 55 -7.72 -1.58 -4.23
C LEU A 55 -7.15 -1.22 -2.86
N THR A 56 -6.11 -0.39 -2.82
CA THR A 56 -5.50 0.06 -1.55
C THR A 56 -6.55 0.66 -0.61
N ARG A 57 -7.43 1.52 -1.13
CA ARG A 57 -8.49 2.14 -0.33
C ARG A 57 -9.49 1.10 0.17
N ALA A 58 -9.88 0.15 -0.68
CA ALA A 58 -10.81 -0.91 -0.32
C ALA A 58 -10.23 -1.81 0.78
N GLU A 59 -8.97 -2.20 0.64
CA GLU A 59 -8.24 -3.04 1.60
C GLU A 59 -8.06 -2.36 2.96
N LEU A 60 -7.59 -1.12 2.98
CA LEU A 60 -7.46 -0.35 4.23
C LEU A 60 -8.82 -0.09 4.88
N LYS A 61 -9.89 0.09 4.09
CA LYS A 61 -11.26 0.21 4.62
C LYS A 61 -11.72 -1.10 5.25
N GLY A 62 -11.54 -2.23 4.57
CA GLY A 62 -11.90 -3.55 5.07
C GLY A 62 -11.17 -3.90 6.37
N LEU A 63 -9.88 -3.56 6.46
CA LEU A 63 -9.10 -3.69 7.70
C LEU A 63 -9.70 -2.89 8.86
N ASN A 64 -10.15 -1.65 8.62
CA ASN A 64 -10.80 -0.84 9.65
C ASN A 64 -12.13 -1.44 10.09
N GLU A 65 -12.97 -1.84 9.14
CA GLU A 65 -14.29 -2.39 9.44
C GLU A 65 -14.17 -3.66 10.29
N ALA A 66 -13.28 -4.58 9.92
CA ALA A 66 -13.03 -5.80 10.67
C ALA A 66 -12.42 -5.52 12.07
N THR A 67 -11.49 -4.56 12.17
CA THR A 67 -10.91 -4.18 13.47
C THR A 67 -11.96 -3.55 14.39
N LEU A 68 -12.84 -2.70 13.85
CA LEU A 68 -13.93 -2.10 14.62
C LEU A 68 -14.96 -3.14 15.06
N GLU A 69 -15.27 -4.13 14.22
CA GLU A 69 -16.15 -5.24 14.59
C GLU A 69 -15.56 -6.05 15.75
N ASN A 70 -14.28 -6.41 15.68
CA ASN A 70 -13.59 -7.10 16.77
C ASN A 70 -13.63 -6.29 18.08
N LEU A 71 -13.37 -4.98 18.02
CA LEU A 71 -13.44 -4.10 19.18
C LEU A 71 -14.86 -4.01 19.76
N ALA A 72 -15.88 -3.92 18.90
CA ALA A 72 -17.27 -3.88 19.33
C ALA A 72 -17.69 -5.18 20.02
N ASN A 73 -17.30 -6.33 19.46
CA ASN A 73 -17.57 -7.63 20.06
C ASN A 73 -16.90 -7.77 21.43
N ALA A 74 -15.60 -7.45 21.51
CA ALA A 74 -14.87 -7.51 22.78
C ALA A 74 -15.43 -6.54 23.83
N ARG A 75 -15.89 -5.35 23.41
CA ARG A 75 -16.57 -4.42 24.31
C ARG A 75 -17.84 -5.03 24.91
N ASN A 76 -18.67 -5.64 24.07
CA ASN A 76 -19.92 -6.24 24.53
C ASN A 76 -19.64 -7.37 25.53
N ASP A 77 -18.67 -8.24 25.24
CA ASP A 77 -18.25 -9.31 26.16
C ASP A 77 -17.77 -8.76 27.52
N ILE A 78 -17.00 -7.66 27.49
CA ILE A 78 -16.54 -6.97 28.71
C ILE A 78 -17.71 -6.38 29.48
N ASP A 79 -18.59 -5.64 28.81
CA ASP A 79 -19.75 -4.99 29.42
C ASP A 79 -20.69 -6.03 30.06
N ASP A 80 -20.91 -7.17 29.40
CA ASP A 80 -21.71 -8.29 29.92
C ASP A 80 -21.09 -8.91 31.18
N LEU A 81 -19.78 -9.22 31.17
CA LEU A 81 -19.07 -9.79 32.32
C LEU A 81 -19.09 -8.86 33.54
N LEU A 82 -18.87 -7.56 33.32
CA LEU A 82 -18.90 -6.55 34.37
C LEU A 82 -20.32 -6.38 34.93
N THR A 83 -21.33 -6.37 34.06
CA THR A 83 -22.74 -6.22 34.46
C THR A 83 -23.20 -7.42 35.27
N GLU A 84 -22.98 -8.64 34.78
CA GLU A 84 -23.33 -9.88 35.48
C GLU A 84 -22.71 -9.92 36.89
N THR A 85 -21.43 -9.54 37.01
CA THR A 85 -20.74 -9.55 38.31
C THR A 85 -21.29 -8.49 39.26
N ARG A 86 -21.61 -7.29 38.76
CA ARG A 86 -22.23 -6.22 39.57
C ARG A 86 -23.62 -6.60 40.04
N GLU A 87 -24.42 -7.26 39.20
CA GLU A 87 -25.75 -7.75 39.57
C GLU A 87 -25.66 -8.82 40.66
N ASN A 88 -24.71 -9.75 40.56
CA ASN A 88 -24.45 -10.75 41.60
C ASN A 88 -24.08 -10.11 42.95
N ILE A 89 -23.22 -9.07 42.94
CA ILE A 89 -22.88 -8.33 44.16
C ILE A 89 -24.10 -7.60 44.71
N ALA A 90 -24.87 -6.91 43.86
CA ALA A 90 -26.05 -6.17 44.27
C ALA A 90 -27.12 -7.08 44.89
N ALA A 91 -27.31 -8.29 44.35
CA ALA A 91 -28.19 -9.29 44.94
C ALA A 91 -27.72 -9.72 46.34
N ALA A 92 -26.42 -9.94 46.52
CA ALA A 92 -25.86 -10.33 47.81
C ALA A 92 -25.99 -9.24 48.90
N ILE A 93 -25.94 -7.95 48.53
CA ILE A 93 -26.12 -6.84 49.47
C ILE A 93 -27.51 -6.87 50.16
N LEU A 94 -28.52 -7.44 49.50
CA LEU A 94 -29.88 -7.49 50.03
C LEU A 94 -30.09 -8.62 51.07
N GLU A 95 -29.10 -9.49 51.26
CA GLU A 95 -29.21 -10.64 52.16
C GLU A 95 -29.07 -10.23 53.65
N PRO A 96 -29.77 -10.89 54.60
CA PRO A 96 -29.87 -10.43 55.99
C PRO A 96 -28.56 -10.37 56.79
N ASN A 97 -27.51 -11.06 56.33
CA ASN A 97 -26.21 -11.16 57.02
C ASN A 97 -25.03 -10.65 56.17
N ALA A 98 -25.29 -9.86 55.13
CA ALA A 98 -24.26 -9.39 54.20
C ALA A 98 -23.25 -8.43 54.87
N ASN A 99 -21.94 -8.59 54.64
CA ASN A 99 -21.00 -7.47 54.79
C ASN A 99 -21.19 -6.51 53.63
N GLU A 100 -21.80 -5.38 53.90
CA GLU A 100 -21.82 -4.29 52.94
C GLU A 100 -20.41 -3.78 52.61
N ALA A 101 -19.52 -3.66 53.60
CA ALA A 101 -18.16 -3.16 53.40
C ALA A 101 -17.30 -4.09 52.51
N CYS A 102 -17.40 -5.41 52.70
CA CYS A 102 -16.72 -6.41 51.89
C CYS A 102 -17.26 -6.41 50.45
N LEU A 103 -18.58 -6.39 50.28
CA LEU A 103 -19.22 -6.36 48.97
C LEU A 103 -18.89 -5.07 48.18
N LEU A 104 -18.85 -3.91 48.84
CA LEU A 104 -18.42 -2.65 48.22
C LEU A 104 -16.94 -2.70 47.76
N ALA A 105 -16.05 -3.33 48.53
CA ALA A 105 -14.66 -3.53 48.11
C ALA A 105 -14.55 -4.45 46.87
N LEU A 106 -15.46 -5.42 46.72
CA LEU A 106 -15.56 -6.22 45.50
C LEU A 106 -16.01 -5.36 44.30
N VAL A 107 -16.91 -4.41 44.48
CA VAL A 107 -17.30 -3.45 43.41
C VAL A 107 -16.10 -2.63 42.95
N ASP A 108 -15.27 -2.14 43.87
CA ASP A 108 -14.04 -1.41 43.53
C ASP A 108 -13.09 -2.27 42.69
N THR A 109 -13.00 -3.56 43.01
CA THR A 109 -12.22 -4.53 42.23
C THR A 109 -12.80 -4.68 40.82
N VAL A 110 -14.13 -4.83 40.68
CA VAL A 110 -14.79 -4.89 39.36
C VAL A 110 -14.51 -3.64 38.52
N ILE A 111 -14.55 -2.45 39.12
CA ILE A 111 -14.24 -1.20 38.43
C ILE A 111 -12.77 -1.17 37.99
N ALA A 112 -11.85 -1.59 38.85
CA ALA A 112 -10.42 -1.61 38.55
C ALA A 112 -10.09 -2.58 37.39
N GLU A 113 -10.67 -3.79 37.42
CA GLU A 113 -10.49 -4.78 36.35
C GLU A 113 -11.14 -4.33 35.03
N GLY A 114 -12.31 -3.68 35.10
CA GLY A 114 -12.94 -3.07 33.92
C GLY A 114 -12.07 -1.98 33.28
N ARG A 115 -11.42 -1.13 34.09
CA ARG A 115 -10.45 -0.14 33.57
C ARG A 115 -9.26 -0.81 32.90
N ARG A 116 -8.69 -1.85 33.53
CA ARG A 116 -7.56 -2.61 32.96
C ARG A 116 -7.95 -3.28 31.64
N ALA A 117 -9.17 -3.80 31.54
CA ALA A 117 -9.68 -4.36 30.28
C ALA A 117 -9.80 -3.28 29.19
N GLY A 118 -10.31 -2.09 29.52
CA GLY A 118 -10.37 -0.95 28.58
C GLY A 118 -8.99 -0.45 28.12
N GLU A 119 -8.00 -0.44 29.02
CA GLU A 119 -6.60 -0.17 28.68
C GLU A 119 -6.03 -1.25 27.73
N GLY A 120 -6.31 -2.52 28.01
CA GLY A 120 -5.94 -3.65 27.16
C GLY A 120 -6.55 -3.57 25.76
N MET A 121 -7.83 -3.23 25.65
CA MET A 121 -8.48 -2.99 24.35
C MET A 121 -7.80 -1.86 23.57
N SER A 122 -7.46 -0.76 24.26
CA SER A 122 -6.78 0.37 23.64
C SER A 122 -5.39 -0.01 23.13
N ALA A 123 -4.65 -0.82 23.90
CA ALA A 123 -3.35 -1.35 23.48
C ALA A 123 -3.47 -2.26 22.25
N CYS A 124 -4.44 -3.19 22.22
CA CYS A 124 -4.70 -4.06 21.06
C CYS A 124 -5.10 -3.28 19.79
N ALA A 125 -5.62 -2.06 19.92
CA ALA A 125 -5.97 -1.18 18.80
C ALA A 125 -4.80 -0.28 18.35
N ALA A 126 -3.94 0.17 19.27
CA ALA A 126 -2.87 1.12 18.98
C ALA A 126 -1.86 0.63 17.93
N ASP A 127 -1.44 -0.64 18.03
CA ASP A 127 -0.53 -1.24 17.06
C ASP A 127 -1.13 -1.26 15.64
N LYS A 128 -2.45 -1.47 15.55
CA LYS A 128 -3.17 -1.55 14.27
C LYS A 128 -3.36 -0.18 13.62
N ILE A 129 -3.53 0.87 14.42
CA ILE A 129 -3.53 2.26 13.93
C ILE A 129 -2.17 2.59 13.31
N THR A 130 -1.08 2.26 14.00
CA THR A 130 0.29 2.52 13.53
C THR A 130 0.58 1.80 12.22
N ILE A 131 0.24 0.50 12.13
CA ILE A 131 0.42 -0.30 10.91
C ILE A 131 -0.37 0.31 9.75
N LYS A 132 -1.63 0.71 9.98
CA LYS A 132 -2.47 1.33 8.97
C LYS A 132 -1.89 2.64 8.45
N GLU A 133 -1.42 3.51 9.35
CA GLU A 133 -0.85 4.81 8.97
C GLU A 133 0.44 4.60 8.16
N GLY A 134 1.30 3.67 8.59
CA GLY A 134 2.50 3.27 7.85
C GLY A 134 2.19 2.76 6.44
N LEU A 135 1.28 1.77 6.32
CA LEU A 135 0.84 1.25 5.03
C LEU A 135 0.25 2.37 4.14
N GLY A 136 -0.59 3.22 4.71
CA GLY A 136 -1.19 4.33 3.98
C GLY A 136 -0.17 5.31 3.39
N ASP A 137 0.92 5.58 4.09
CA ASP A 137 1.98 6.47 3.63
C ASP A 137 2.91 5.81 2.60
N GLU A 138 3.24 4.54 2.77
CA GLU A 138 3.99 3.74 1.79
C GLU A 138 3.23 3.66 0.45
N PHE A 139 1.93 3.37 0.48
CA PHE A 139 1.11 3.33 -0.74
C PHE A 139 0.95 4.71 -1.39
N ARG A 140 0.91 5.80 -0.61
CA ARG A 140 0.94 7.17 -1.17
C ARG A 140 2.26 7.43 -1.88
N ALA A 141 3.39 7.00 -1.31
CA ALA A 141 4.69 7.16 -1.95
C ALA A 141 4.77 6.35 -3.27
N LEU A 142 4.29 5.11 -3.26
CA LEU A 142 4.20 4.25 -4.44
C LEU A 142 3.34 4.89 -5.53
N THR A 143 2.08 5.23 -5.22
CA THR A 143 1.15 5.82 -6.19
C THR A 143 1.61 7.17 -6.72
N ASN A 144 2.27 8.01 -5.91
CA ASN A 144 2.88 9.25 -6.39
C ASN A 144 4.06 8.98 -7.35
N THR A 145 4.86 7.95 -7.09
CA THR A 145 5.97 7.57 -7.96
C THR A 145 5.46 7.04 -9.30
N LEU A 146 4.46 6.16 -9.26
CA LEU A 146 3.79 5.65 -10.46
C LEU A 146 3.12 6.77 -11.28
N GLN A 147 2.46 7.73 -10.62
CA GLN A 147 1.90 8.91 -11.30
C GLN A 147 2.98 9.71 -12.04
N ARG A 148 4.16 9.89 -11.45
CA ARG A 148 5.27 10.59 -12.13
C ARG A 148 5.77 9.81 -13.34
N ILE A 149 5.88 8.48 -13.23
CA ILE A 149 6.27 7.61 -14.34
C ILE A 149 5.22 7.64 -15.47
N ALA A 150 3.93 7.68 -15.12
CA ALA A 150 2.83 7.85 -16.06
C ALA A 150 2.93 9.22 -16.75
N THR A 151 2.88 10.32 -16.00
CA THR A 151 2.96 11.69 -16.54
C THR A 151 4.21 11.93 -17.38
N ALA A 152 5.35 11.33 -17.01
CA ALA A 152 6.53 11.43 -17.85
C ALA A 152 6.24 10.87 -19.27
N ALA A 153 5.61 9.69 -19.39
CA ALA A 153 5.28 9.04 -20.66
C ALA A 153 4.48 9.95 -21.61
N SER A 154 3.48 10.70 -21.10
CA SER A 154 2.65 11.58 -21.94
C SER A 154 3.36 12.86 -22.39
N GLU A 155 4.44 13.26 -21.71
CA GLU A 155 5.18 14.49 -22.04
C GLU A 155 6.42 14.23 -22.92
N TYR A 156 6.86 12.96 -23.04
CA TYR A 156 8.15 12.62 -23.65
C TYR A 156 8.28 13.08 -25.11
N THR A 157 7.27 12.85 -25.95
CA THR A 157 7.33 13.22 -27.38
C THR A 157 7.39 14.72 -27.64
N LEU A 158 6.89 15.55 -26.72
CA LEU A 158 7.04 17.01 -26.80
C LEU A 158 8.38 17.45 -26.23
N TYR A 159 8.82 16.81 -25.15
CA TYR A 159 10.11 17.09 -24.50
C TYR A 159 11.29 16.85 -25.43
N THR A 160 11.25 15.83 -26.29
CA THR A 160 12.35 15.51 -27.22
C THR A 160 12.72 16.66 -28.15
N PHE A 161 11.74 17.43 -28.64
CA PHE A 161 11.98 18.58 -29.52
C PHE A 161 12.68 19.75 -28.82
N ALA A 162 12.67 19.80 -27.48
CA ALA A 162 13.39 20.81 -26.72
C ALA A 162 14.87 20.46 -26.51
N ILE A 163 15.24 19.18 -26.65
CA ILE A 163 16.57 18.67 -26.30
C ILE A 163 17.36 18.10 -27.49
N HIS A 164 16.68 17.70 -28.58
CA HIS A 164 17.31 17.24 -29.82
C HIS A 164 17.15 18.27 -30.95
N ASN A 165 18.18 18.40 -31.78
CA ASN A 165 18.12 19.23 -32.98
C ASN A 165 17.56 18.42 -34.17
N SER A 166 16.24 18.25 -34.16
CA SER A 166 15.44 17.53 -35.16
C SER A 166 15.68 17.97 -36.62
N PHE A 167 16.24 19.16 -36.84
CA PHE A 167 16.50 19.70 -38.18
C PHE A 167 17.90 19.36 -38.71
N THR A 168 18.90 19.26 -37.83
CA THR A 168 20.27 18.94 -38.24
C THR A 168 20.60 17.46 -38.11
N ASP A 169 19.93 16.76 -37.18
CA ASP A 169 20.14 15.34 -36.94
C ASP A 169 18.81 14.63 -36.63
N PRO A 170 17.98 14.37 -37.66
CA PRO A 170 16.70 13.71 -37.50
C PRO A 170 16.83 12.22 -37.15
N GLU A 171 17.96 11.59 -37.48
CA GLU A 171 18.22 10.16 -37.22
C GLU A 171 18.49 9.93 -35.72
N ASP A 172 19.33 10.76 -35.09
CA ASP A 172 19.57 10.75 -33.63
C ASP A 172 18.28 10.95 -32.83
N HIS A 173 17.39 11.84 -33.29
CA HIS A 173 16.09 12.03 -32.63
C HIS A 173 15.24 10.75 -32.68
N VAL A 174 15.16 10.09 -33.84
CA VAL A 174 14.38 8.84 -33.96
C VAL A 174 14.97 7.73 -33.09
N GLU A 175 16.29 7.55 -33.10
CA GLU A 175 16.98 6.55 -32.26
C GLU A 175 16.69 6.81 -30.77
N TRP A 176 16.74 8.07 -30.34
CA TRP A 176 16.40 8.41 -28.96
C TRP A 176 14.95 8.09 -28.59
N LEU A 177 13.98 8.38 -29.49
CA LEU A 177 12.56 8.06 -29.27
C LEU A 177 12.35 6.55 -29.13
N GLU A 178 13.00 5.77 -29.99
CA GLU A 178 13.00 4.31 -29.97
C GLU A 178 13.57 3.78 -28.65
N GLU A 179 14.80 4.16 -28.31
CA GLU A 179 15.48 3.70 -27.10
C GLU A 179 14.70 4.09 -25.84
N ASN A 180 14.20 5.32 -25.74
CA ASN A 180 13.47 5.77 -24.55
C ASN A 180 12.11 5.08 -24.42
N TYR A 181 11.41 4.85 -25.52
CA TYR A 181 10.17 4.10 -25.49
C TYR A 181 10.42 2.67 -25.00
N GLU A 182 11.40 1.98 -25.59
CA GLU A 182 11.77 0.61 -25.21
C GLU A 182 12.23 0.52 -23.75
N ASN A 183 13.03 1.48 -23.29
CA ASN A 183 13.47 1.55 -21.89
C ASN A 183 12.28 1.73 -20.94
N GLN A 184 11.31 2.58 -21.30
CA GLN A 184 10.12 2.78 -20.47
C GLN A 184 9.20 1.57 -20.43
N VAL A 185 8.97 0.92 -21.58
CA VAL A 185 8.21 -0.33 -21.62
C VAL A 185 8.91 -1.39 -20.79
N THR A 186 10.22 -1.56 -20.99
CA THR A 186 11.02 -2.56 -20.26
C THR A 186 10.99 -2.31 -18.75
N PHE A 187 11.20 -1.06 -18.31
CA PHE A 187 11.14 -0.69 -16.90
C PHE A 187 9.73 -0.88 -16.33
N TRP A 188 8.70 -0.49 -17.07
CA TRP A 188 7.31 -0.65 -16.66
C TRP A 188 6.94 -2.13 -16.47
N ASP A 189 7.17 -2.93 -17.49
CA ASP A 189 6.72 -4.32 -17.54
C ASP A 189 7.52 -5.25 -16.62
N ASN A 190 8.81 -4.99 -16.41
CA ASN A 190 9.70 -5.90 -15.69
C ASN A 190 10.07 -5.42 -14.28
N VAL A 191 9.78 -4.16 -13.93
CA VAL A 191 10.17 -3.60 -12.63
C VAL A 191 8.96 -2.92 -11.96
N ALA A 192 8.51 -1.78 -12.49
CA ALA A 192 7.58 -0.92 -11.76
C ALA A 192 6.20 -1.56 -11.54
N ARG A 193 5.60 -2.15 -12.58
CA ARG A 193 4.28 -2.80 -12.44
C ARG A 193 4.36 -4.08 -11.59
N PRO A 194 5.33 -4.99 -11.79
CA PRO A 194 5.49 -6.17 -10.94
C PRO A 194 5.71 -5.83 -9.45
N GLU A 195 6.60 -4.89 -9.13
CA GLU A 195 6.85 -4.49 -7.73
C GLU A 195 5.60 -3.90 -7.09
N ALA A 196 4.90 -3.01 -7.80
CA ALA A 196 3.65 -2.43 -7.31
C ALA A 196 2.55 -3.50 -7.13
N GLN A 197 2.49 -4.50 -8.01
CA GLN A 197 1.55 -5.61 -7.88
C GLN A 197 1.89 -6.49 -6.67
N GLU A 198 3.17 -6.78 -6.42
CA GLU A 198 3.60 -7.53 -5.24
C GLU A 198 3.19 -6.83 -3.94
N ASP A 199 3.35 -5.50 -3.86
CA ASP A 199 2.91 -4.72 -2.70
C ASP A 199 1.38 -4.80 -2.50
N LEU A 200 0.60 -4.74 -3.59
CA LEU A 200 -0.85 -4.91 -3.54
C LEU A 200 -1.27 -6.31 -3.07
N ASP A 201 -0.61 -7.35 -3.61
CA ASP A 201 -0.87 -8.74 -3.23
C ASP A 201 -0.53 -8.97 -1.75
N ASN A 202 0.59 -8.40 -1.29
CA ASN A 202 1.00 -8.46 0.11
C ASN A 202 -0.04 -7.80 1.03
N LEU A 203 -0.65 -6.69 0.62
CA LEU A 203 -1.73 -6.05 1.39
C LEU A 203 -2.94 -6.99 1.53
N GLU A 204 -3.37 -7.60 0.43
CA GLU A 204 -4.50 -8.54 0.42
C GLU A 204 -4.22 -9.77 1.30
N ILE A 205 -3.01 -10.35 1.17
CA ILE A 205 -2.60 -11.55 1.91
C ILE A 205 -2.45 -11.27 3.41
N ASN A 206 -1.91 -10.11 3.79
CA ASN A 206 -1.64 -9.79 5.19
C ASN A 206 -2.88 -9.30 5.95
N ARG A 207 -3.89 -8.74 5.27
CA ARG A 207 -5.10 -8.23 5.92
C ARG A 207 -5.76 -9.27 6.84
N PRO A 208 -6.06 -10.51 6.42
CA PRO A 208 -6.65 -11.52 7.31
C PRO A 208 -5.80 -11.82 8.55
N ALA A 209 -4.48 -11.88 8.40
CA ALA A 209 -3.56 -12.13 9.51
C ALA A 209 -3.61 -10.97 10.53
N LEU A 210 -3.60 -9.72 10.07
CA LEU A 210 -3.69 -8.55 10.93
C LEU A 210 -5.01 -8.49 11.70
N VAL A 211 -6.12 -8.87 11.05
CA VAL A 211 -7.45 -8.97 11.69
C VAL A 211 -7.47 -10.07 12.75
N GLU A 212 -6.90 -11.22 12.44
CA GLU A 212 -6.84 -12.36 13.37
C GLU A 212 -5.97 -12.05 14.59
N GLU A 213 -4.81 -11.41 14.41
CA GLU A 213 -3.97 -10.94 15.52
C GLU A 213 -4.71 -10.00 16.46
N ASN A 214 -5.50 -9.06 15.91
CA ASN A 214 -6.32 -8.16 16.73
C ASN A 214 -7.40 -8.94 17.51
N ARG A 215 -8.07 -9.91 16.86
CA ARG A 215 -9.05 -10.79 17.50
C ARG A 215 -8.43 -11.58 18.65
N VAL A 216 -7.26 -12.17 18.44
CA VAL A 216 -6.53 -12.94 19.46
C VAL A 216 -6.11 -12.06 20.63
N CYS A 217 -5.60 -10.85 20.37
CA CYS A 217 -5.24 -9.89 21.40
C CYS A 217 -6.45 -9.54 22.29
N LEU A 218 -7.58 -9.21 21.67
CA LEU A 218 -8.82 -8.88 22.38
C LEU A 218 -9.39 -10.07 23.16
N ALA A 219 -9.32 -11.28 22.59
CA ALA A 219 -9.75 -12.50 23.28
C ALA A 219 -8.93 -12.75 24.57
N ALA A 220 -7.63 -12.43 24.57
CA ALA A 220 -6.79 -12.51 25.77
C ALA A 220 -7.22 -11.51 26.85
N VAL A 221 -7.58 -10.28 26.46
CA VAL A 221 -8.13 -9.26 27.37
C VAL A 221 -9.43 -9.74 28.02
N VAL A 222 -10.39 -10.23 27.21
CA VAL A 222 -11.67 -10.76 27.69
C VAL A 222 -11.45 -11.95 28.63
N THR A 223 -10.55 -12.87 28.27
CA THR A 223 -10.22 -14.04 29.09
C THR A 223 -9.64 -13.65 30.45
N SER A 224 -8.73 -12.67 30.47
CA SER A 224 -8.17 -12.13 31.71
C SER A 224 -9.25 -11.51 32.59
N LEU A 225 -10.15 -10.71 32.01
CA LEU A 225 -11.26 -10.11 32.76
C LEU A 225 -12.20 -11.18 33.32
N ASN A 226 -12.60 -12.16 32.52
CA ASN A 226 -13.49 -13.24 32.97
C ASN A 226 -12.87 -14.03 34.14
N THR A 227 -11.56 -14.28 34.08
CA THR A 227 -10.82 -14.92 35.19
C THR A 227 -10.91 -14.09 36.47
N ALA A 228 -10.72 -12.79 36.38
CA ALA A 228 -10.87 -11.89 37.52
C ALA A 228 -12.31 -11.84 38.05
N MET A 229 -13.31 -11.76 37.15
CA MET A 229 -14.74 -11.74 37.51
C MET A 229 -15.19 -13.05 38.16
N ASN A 230 -14.65 -14.20 37.73
CA ASN A 230 -14.86 -15.48 38.40
C ASN A 230 -14.33 -15.46 39.84
N SER A 231 -13.14 -14.89 40.06
CA SER A 231 -12.58 -14.76 41.41
C SER A 231 -13.44 -13.85 42.29
N VAL A 232 -13.95 -12.74 41.75
CA VAL A 232 -14.88 -11.85 42.46
C VAL A 232 -16.16 -12.60 42.83
N ARG A 233 -16.80 -13.29 41.87
CA ARG A 233 -18.04 -14.06 42.10
C ARG A 233 -17.87 -15.11 43.19
N GLN A 234 -16.72 -15.79 43.27
CA GLN A 234 -16.43 -16.76 44.32
C GLN A 234 -16.31 -16.12 45.72
N GLN A 235 -15.83 -14.88 45.81
CA GLN A 235 -15.66 -14.15 47.07
C GLN A 235 -16.98 -13.57 47.61
N ILE A 236 -18.01 -13.39 46.77
CA ILE A 236 -19.32 -12.85 47.19
C ILE A 236 -19.89 -13.63 48.37
N ASN A 237 -19.86 -14.96 48.33
CA ASN A 237 -20.43 -15.83 49.38
C ASN A 237 -19.68 -15.75 50.71
N SER A 238 -18.50 -15.13 50.74
CA SER A 238 -17.67 -14.98 51.95
C SER A 238 -17.80 -13.63 52.64
N CYS A 239 -18.61 -12.71 52.12
CA CYS A 239 -18.72 -11.33 52.61
C CYS A 239 -19.84 -11.09 53.68
#